data_AF-A0AAN6N4W8-F1
#
_entry.id   AF-A0AAN6N4W8-F1
#
_cell.length_a   1.000
_cell.length_b   1.000
_cell.length_c   1.000
_cell.angle_alpha   90.00
_cell.angle_beta   90.00
_cell.angle_gamma   90.00
#
_symmetry.space_group_name_H-M   'P 1'
#
loop_
_entity.id
_entity.type
_entity.pdbx_description
1 polymer ?
#
loop_
_entity_poly.entity_id
_entity_poly.type
_entity_poly.pdbx_seq_one_letter_code
_entity_poly.pdbx_strand_id
1 'polypeptide(L)'
;MRAEATNISHHIQPLEDLLFSIPNIKRVLHCDIQPQNLLVGKNLHVKLSDFQGRCLSDTGEEVIDGYSGEPLRFFCPRDDTCDPNCKTDVFALGCTIYFIMMGHAVYPDIIDGEEGWEDEVYERFAKGQFPEDEHACAEITSKCWRQEYESVEDLVRDLAAISVTDS
;
A
#
# COMPACT_ATOMS: atom_id res chain seq x y z
N MET A 1 -24.62 3.06 24.24
CA MET A 1 -23.52 3.99 23.91
C MET A 1 -23.33 3.86 22.41
N ARG A 2 -23.61 4.93 21.66
CA ARG A 2 -23.61 4.91 20.18
C ARG A 2 -22.19 4.67 19.70
N ALA A 3 -22.00 3.71 18.80
CA ALA A 3 -20.84 3.68 17.93
C ALA A 3 -20.88 4.99 17.12
N GLU A 4 -19.94 5.89 17.38
CA GLU A 4 -19.69 7.01 16.50
C GLU A 4 -19.20 6.40 15.19
N ALA A 5 -20.02 6.54 14.14
CA ALA A 5 -19.55 6.33 12.79
C ALA A 5 -18.36 7.28 12.58
N THR A 6 -17.15 6.74 12.65
CA THR A 6 -15.92 7.46 12.31
C THR A 6 -16.13 8.06 10.94
N ASN A 7 -16.17 9.38 10.87
CA ASN A 7 -16.58 10.13 9.68
C ASN A 7 -15.58 9.85 8.55
N ILE A 8 -15.93 8.89 7.69
CA ILE A 8 -15.13 8.36 6.57
C ILE A 8 -14.68 9.50 5.65
N SER A 9 -15.40 10.64 5.62
CA SER A 9 -15.07 11.83 4.84
C SER A 9 -13.67 12.40 5.09
N HIS A 10 -13.08 12.16 6.27
CA HIS A 10 -11.71 12.60 6.57
C HIS A 10 -10.62 11.72 5.92
N HIS A 11 -10.95 10.50 5.51
CA HIS A 11 -10.03 9.55 4.85
C HIS A 11 -10.13 9.56 3.32
N ILE A 12 -11.21 10.12 2.77
CA ILE A 12 -11.46 10.12 1.31
C ILE A 12 -10.46 10.98 0.54
N GLN A 13 -10.17 12.20 1.00
CA GLN A 13 -9.23 13.09 0.29
C GLN A 13 -7.79 12.52 0.15
N PRO A 14 -7.18 11.99 1.22
CA PRO A 14 -5.90 11.29 1.12
C PRO A 14 -5.84 10.21 0.02
N LEU A 15 -6.95 9.50 -0.20
CA LEU A 15 -7.04 8.43 -1.20
C LEU A 15 -7.18 8.99 -2.62
N GLU A 16 -7.92 10.10 -2.81
CA GLU A 16 -8.06 10.77 -4.10
C GLU A 16 -6.72 11.33 -4.62
N ASP A 17 -5.85 11.84 -3.74
CA ASP A 17 -4.55 12.34 -4.19
C ASP A 17 -3.49 11.27 -4.33
N LEU A 18 -3.56 10.21 -3.52
CA LEU A 18 -2.78 9.01 -3.76
C LEU A 18 -3.04 8.51 -5.19
N LEU A 19 -4.31 8.52 -5.61
CA LEU A 19 -4.77 8.25 -6.97
C LEU A 19 -4.04 9.06 -8.06
N PHE A 20 -3.93 10.38 -7.87
CA PHE A 20 -3.33 11.29 -8.85
C PHE A 20 -1.79 11.32 -8.77
N SER A 21 -1.23 10.94 -7.63
CA SER A 21 0.22 10.91 -7.41
C SER A 21 0.89 9.66 -7.95
N ILE A 22 0.14 8.56 -8.12
CA ILE A 22 0.62 7.36 -8.77
C ILE A 22 0.71 7.66 -10.29
N PRO A 23 1.91 7.86 -10.85
CA PRO A 23 2.03 8.02 -12.29
C PRO A 23 1.59 6.73 -12.97
N ASN A 24 1.55 6.69 -14.31
CA ASN A 24 1.68 5.40 -15.00
C ASN A 24 3.02 4.78 -14.57
N ILE A 25 3.04 4.03 -13.45
CA ILE A 25 4.17 3.35 -12.79
C ILE A 25 4.82 2.29 -13.70
N LYS A 26 4.48 2.25 -14.99
CA LYS A 26 4.92 1.25 -15.97
C LYS A 26 6.44 1.13 -16.09
N ARG A 27 7.21 2.07 -15.52
CA ARG A 27 8.67 2.15 -15.64
C ARG A 27 9.40 2.56 -14.36
N VAL A 28 8.70 2.81 -13.26
CA VAL A 28 9.36 3.19 -12.00
C VAL A 28 8.71 2.38 -10.88
N LEU A 29 9.50 1.52 -10.26
CA LEU A 29 9.14 0.86 -9.01
C LEU A 29 9.53 1.77 -7.86
N HIS A 30 8.64 1.96 -6.89
CA HIS A 30 8.95 2.78 -5.72
C HIS A 30 9.73 1.98 -4.68
N CYS A 31 9.38 0.71 -4.47
CA CYS A 31 10.01 -0.21 -3.52
C CYS A 31 10.02 0.25 -2.06
N ASP A 32 9.29 1.31 -1.71
CA ASP A 32 9.27 1.90 -0.36
C ASP A 32 7.95 2.64 -0.09
N ILE A 33 6.83 2.06 -0.53
CA ILE A 33 5.50 2.63 -0.30
C ILE A 33 5.09 2.33 1.14
N GLN A 34 5.13 3.36 1.98
CA GLN A 34 4.74 3.31 3.39
C GLN A 34 4.25 4.69 3.86
N PRO A 35 3.49 4.78 4.97
CA PRO A 35 2.96 6.04 5.49
C PRO A 35 4.00 7.15 5.69
N GLN A 36 5.25 6.79 6.03
CA GLN A 36 6.37 7.70 6.26
C GLN A 36 6.76 8.46 5.00
N ASN A 37 6.51 7.87 3.82
CA ASN A 37 6.83 8.44 2.52
C ASN A 37 5.63 9.13 1.87
N LEU A 38 4.54 9.34 2.61
CA LEU A 38 3.39 10.15 2.19
C LEU A 38 3.54 11.60 2.69
N LEU A 39 3.56 12.54 1.75
CA LEU A 39 3.50 13.97 2.04
C LEU A 39 2.04 14.43 2.08
N VAL A 40 1.60 14.94 3.22
CA VAL A 40 0.25 15.51 3.38
C VAL A 40 0.31 17.02 3.22
N GLY A 41 -0.33 17.51 2.16
CA GLY A 41 -0.48 18.92 1.83
C GLY A 41 -1.73 19.57 2.42
N LYS A 42 -2.08 20.76 1.91
CA LYS A 42 -3.34 21.42 2.25
C LYS A 42 -4.53 20.56 1.79
N ASN A 43 -5.66 20.67 2.49
CA ASN A 43 -6.89 19.92 2.18
C ASN A 43 -6.72 18.40 2.16
N LEU A 44 -5.74 17.87 2.91
CA LEU A 44 -5.41 16.44 2.97
C LEU A 44 -4.90 15.85 1.65
N HIS A 45 -4.36 16.70 0.76
CA HIS A 45 -3.77 16.21 -0.48
C HIS A 45 -2.50 15.39 -0.23
N VAL A 46 -2.51 14.10 -0.55
CA VAL A 46 -1.40 13.17 -0.36
C VAL A 46 -0.53 13.01 -1.60
N LYS A 47 0.79 13.01 -1.44
CA LYS A 47 1.72 12.66 -2.51
C LYS A 47 2.75 11.65 -2.02
N LEU A 48 3.04 10.65 -2.85
CA LEU A 48 4.22 9.81 -2.66
C LEU A 48 5.51 10.64 -2.77
N SER A 49 6.50 10.27 -1.98
CA SER A 49 7.83 10.88 -1.93
C SER A 49 8.89 9.82 -1.71
N ASP A 50 10.15 10.22 -1.79
CA ASP A 50 11.30 9.33 -1.59
C ASP A 50 11.37 8.15 -2.57
N PHE A 51 11.41 8.49 -3.87
CA PHE A 51 11.56 7.53 -4.96
C PHE A 51 13.00 7.00 -5.02
N GLN A 52 13.35 6.09 -4.12
CA GLN A 52 14.65 5.39 -4.09
C GLN A 52 14.59 3.99 -4.74
N GLY A 53 13.48 3.62 -5.37
CA GLY A 53 13.30 2.32 -6.02
C GLY A 53 14.06 2.16 -7.34
N ARG A 54 13.40 1.54 -8.34
CA ARG A 54 14.04 1.14 -9.60
C ARG A 54 13.42 1.84 -10.79
N CYS A 55 14.26 2.20 -11.76
CA CYS A 55 13.81 2.68 -13.07
C CYS A 55 14.01 1.58 -14.11
N LEU A 56 12.95 1.28 -14.87
CA LEU A 56 12.92 0.25 -15.89
C LEU A 56 12.89 0.86 -17.30
N SER A 57 13.49 0.15 -18.24
CA SER A 57 13.47 0.48 -19.66
C SER A 57 12.10 0.16 -20.29
N ASP A 58 11.94 0.54 -21.55
CA ASP A 58 10.78 0.16 -22.37
C ASP A 58 10.63 -1.36 -22.55
N THR A 59 11.72 -2.12 -22.36
CA THR A 59 11.75 -3.59 -22.42
C THR A 59 11.60 -4.24 -21.03
N GLY A 60 11.45 -3.45 -19.96
CA GLY A 60 11.33 -3.94 -18.58
C GLY A 60 12.67 -4.25 -17.92
N GLU A 61 13.80 -3.92 -18.56
CA GLU A 61 15.14 -4.12 -17.98
C GLU A 61 15.46 -2.98 -17.01
N GLU A 62 16.14 -3.31 -15.90
CA GLU A 62 16.61 -2.31 -14.95
C GLU A 62 17.63 -1.37 -15.60
N VAL A 63 17.35 -0.07 -15.54
CA VAL A 63 18.23 1.00 -16.03
C VAL A 63 18.94 1.69 -14.86
N ILE A 64 18.24 1.83 -13.74
CA ILE A 64 18.75 2.44 -12.50
C ILE A 64 18.23 1.63 -11.31
N ASP A 65 19.15 1.20 -10.45
CA ASP A 65 18.84 0.69 -9.11
C ASP A 65 19.19 1.75 -8.06
N GLY A 66 18.19 2.21 -7.33
CA GLY A 66 18.38 3.10 -6.19
C GLY A 66 18.77 2.37 -4.90
N TYR A 67 18.88 1.04 -4.93
CA TYR A 67 19.19 0.18 -3.79
C TYR A 67 18.20 0.30 -2.62
N SER A 68 16.95 0.66 -2.90
CA SER A 68 15.88 0.65 -1.90
C SER A 68 15.47 -0.77 -1.55
N GLY A 69 15.16 -0.97 -0.27
CA GLY A 69 14.55 -2.21 0.25
C GLY A 69 13.13 -1.94 0.70
N GLU A 70 12.23 -2.89 0.44
CA GLU A 70 10.86 -2.84 0.96
C GLU A 70 10.86 -2.98 2.48
N PRO A 71 10.18 -2.09 3.23
CA PRO A 71 10.04 -2.23 4.67
C PRO A 71 9.19 -3.46 5.01
N LEU A 72 9.55 -4.17 6.08
CA LEU A 72 9.00 -5.49 6.36
C LEU A 72 7.46 -5.54 6.45
N ARG A 73 6.81 -4.57 7.11
CA ARG A 73 5.34 -4.53 7.22
C ARG A 73 4.60 -4.23 5.90
N PHE A 74 5.35 -3.87 4.87
CA PHE A 74 4.88 -3.53 3.53
C PHE A 74 5.45 -4.48 2.47
N PHE A 75 6.26 -5.46 2.89
CA PHE A 75 6.95 -6.40 2.02
C PHE A 75 5.98 -7.43 1.46
N CYS A 76 5.95 -7.58 0.14
CA CYS A 76 5.18 -8.62 -0.55
C CYS A 76 5.94 -9.96 -0.53
N PRO A 77 5.44 -11.02 0.15
CA PRO A 77 6.14 -12.31 0.25
C PRO A 77 6.37 -12.96 -1.11
N ARG A 78 7.59 -13.45 -1.33
CA ARG A 78 8.04 -14.04 -2.62
C ARG A 78 9.36 -14.81 -2.46
N ASP A 79 9.65 -15.65 -3.45
CA ASP A 79 10.85 -16.51 -3.45
C ASP A 79 12.15 -15.70 -3.64
N ASP A 80 12.17 -14.74 -4.58
CA ASP A 80 13.30 -13.84 -4.80
C ASP A 80 13.00 -12.46 -4.20
N THR A 81 13.55 -12.20 -3.01
CA THR A 81 13.37 -10.92 -2.32
C THR A 81 14.05 -9.76 -3.05
N CYS A 82 15.01 -10.03 -3.93
CA CYS A 82 15.75 -9.03 -4.68
C CYS A 82 15.10 -8.62 -6.02
N ASP A 83 13.92 -9.18 -6.34
CA ASP A 83 13.18 -8.91 -7.58
C ASP A 83 11.82 -8.23 -7.29
N PRO A 84 11.80 -6.95 -6.86
CA PRO A 84 10.57 -6.18 -6.74
C PRO A 84 9.96 -5.93 -8.12
N ASN A 85 8.64 -5.80 -8.17
CA ASN A 85 7.90 -5.51 -9.40
C ASN A 85 6.63 -4.72 -9.10
N CYS A 86 5.83 -4.38 -10.11
CA CYS A 86 4.63 -3.57 -9.89
C CYS A 86 3.64 -4.18 -8.88
N LYS A 87 3.58 -5.52 -8.76
CA LYS A 87 2.70 -6.19 -7.79
C LYS A 87 3.20 -6.00 -6.35
N THR A 88 4.52 -5.88 -6.14
CA THR A 88 5.08 -5.65 -4.81
C THR A 88 4.76 -4.23 -4.31
N ASP A 89 4.83 -3.23 -5.20
CA ASP A 89 4.35 -1.87 -4.90
C ASP A 89 2.83 -1.84 -4.62
N VAL A 90 2.02 -2.59 -5.39
CA VAL A 90 0.57 -2.69 -5.14
C VAL A 90 0.27 -3.31 -3.77
N PHE A 91 1.03 -4.31 -3.37
CA PHE A 91 0.91 -4.92 -2.05
C PHE A 91 1.21 -3.90 -0.94
N ALA A 92 2.35 -3.20 -1.04
CA ALA A 92 2.77 -2.16 -0.11
C ALA A 92 1.76 -1.01 -0.03
N LEU A 93 1.16 -0.64 -1.16
CA LEU A 93 0.05 0.31 -1.23
C LEU A 93 -1.18 -0.19 -0.46
N GLY A 94 -1.53 -1.48 -0.56
CA GLY A 94 -2.59 -2.10 0.23
C GLY A 94 -2.36 -1.97 1.74
N CYS A 95 -1.14 -2.27 2.21
CA CYS A 95 -0.75 -2.07 3.61
C CYS A 95 -0.83 -0.60 4.04
N THR A 96 -0.46 0.33 3.15
CA THR A 96 -0.52 1.77 3.41
C THR A 96 -1.96 2.28 3.50
N ILE A 97 -2.85 1.82 2.61
CA ILE A 97 -4.29 2.14 2.68
C ILE A 97 -4.88 1.59 3.98
N TYR A 98 -4.56 0.35 4.35
CA TYR A 98 -5.01 -0.22 5.63
C TYR A 98 -4.55 0.64 6.81
N PHE A 99 -3.28 1.07 6.83
CA PHE A 99 -2.78 1.97 7.87
C PHE A 99 -3.57 3.28 7.95
N ILE A 100 -3.87 3.90 6.81
CA ILE A 100 -4.66 5.14 6.76
C ILE A 100 -6.07 4.93 7.33
N MET A 101 -6.68 3.77 7.06
CA MET A 101 -8.04 3.46 7.49
C MET A 101 -8.13 3.06 8.96
N MET A 102 -7.16 2.30 9.45
CA MET A 102 -7.18 1.70 10.79
C MET A 102 -6.39 2.51 11.83
N GLY A 103 -5.46 3.36 11.39
CA GLY A 103 -4.57 4.13 12.26
C GLY A 103 -3.42 3.32 12.87
N HIS A 104 -3.22 2.08 12.43
CA HIS A 104 -2.11 1.21 12.82
C HIS A 104 -1.69 0.29 11.66
N ALA A 105 -0.50 -0.28 11.75
CA ALA A 105 -0.02 -1.21 10.72
C ALA A 105 -0.79 -2.53 10.74
N VAL A 106 -0.66 -3.30 9.65
CA VAL A 106 -1.17 -4.67 9.55
C VAL A 106 -0.52 -5.53 10.65
N TYR A 107 -1.32 -6.38 11.29
CA TYR A 107 -0.95 -7.19 12.47
C TYR A 107 -0.47 -6.34 13.67
N PRO A 108 -1.38 -5.55 14.29
CA PRO A 108 -1.04 -4.73 15.45
C PRO A 108 -0.74 -5.56 16.70
N ASP A 109 -1.06 -6.85 16.69
CA ASP A 109 -0.73 -7.80 17.76
C ASP A 109 0.75 -8.23 17.75
N ILE A 110 1.47 -8.00 16.66
CA ILE A 110 2.91 -8.24 16.56
C ILE A 110 3.63 -6.93 16.93
N ILE A 111 4.54 -6.96 17.90
CA ILE A 111 5.26 -5.78 18.38
C ILE A 111 6.61 -5.67 17.67
N ASP A 112 6.87 -4.50 17.06
CA ASP A 112 8.15 -4.23 16.38
C ASP A 112 9.34 -4.36 17.35
N GLY A 113 10.35 -5.14 16.97
CA GLY A 113 11.59 -5.32 17.72
C GLY A 113 11.57 -6.46 18.74
N GLU A 114 10.46 -7.17 18.92
CA GLU A 114 10.44 -8.42 19.70
C GLU A 114 11.14 -9.57 18.97
N GLU A 115 11.65 -10.57 19.69
CA GLU A 115 12.33 -11.70 19.05
C GLU A 115 11.40 -12.42 18.06
N GLY A 116 11.83 -12.55 16.79
CA GLY A 116 11.05 -13.22 15.73
C GLY A 116 9.89 -12.41 15.16
N TRP A 117 9.74 -11.13 15.51
CA TRP A 117 8.66 -10.29 14.99
C TRP A 117 8.64 -10.22 13.46
N GLU A 118 9.83 -10.23 12.84
CA GLU A 118 9.96 -10.10 11.40
C GLU A 118 9.41 -11.32 10.65
N ASP A 119 9.81 -12.50 11.13
CA ASP A 119 9.40 -13.78 10.58
C ASP A 119 7.89 -13.98 10.76
N GLU A 120 7.32 -13.59 11.90
CA GLU A 120 5.88 -13.73 12.16
C GLU A 120 5.05 -12.86 11.19
N VAL A 121 5.45 -11.60 10.95
CA VAL A 121 4.78 -10.73 9.96
C VAL A 121 4.86 -11.36 8.56
N TYR A 122 6.06 -11.78 8.16
CA TYR A 122 6.30 -12.38 6.85
C TYR A 122 5.46 -13.66 6.67
N GLU A 123 5.47 -14.55 7.67
CA GLU A 123 4.75 -15.82 7.61
C GLU A 123 3.24 -15.63 7.50
N ARG A 124 2.66 -14.66 8.22
CA ARG A 124 1.21 -14.40 8.11
C ARG A 124 0.84 -13.90 6.72
N PHE A 125 1.63 -12.96 6.16
CA PHE A 125 1.42 -12.54 4.79
C PHE A 125 1.59 -13.71 3.80
N ALA A 126 2.64 -14.52 3.94
CA ALA A 126 2.91 -15.65 3.06
C ALA A 126 1.83 -16.74 3.12
N LYS A 127 1.22 -16.94 4.29
CA LYS A 127 0.07 -17.86 4.49
C LYS A 127 -1.27 -17.25 4.06
N GLY A 128 -1.29 -15.98 3.62
CA GLY A 128 -2.52 -15.28 3.24
C GLY A 128 -3.46 -14.99 4.42
N GLN A 129 -2.93 -14.91 5.64
CA GLN A 129 -3.69 -14.65 6.87
C GLN A 129 -3.92 -13.15 7.04
N PHE A 130 -4.59 -12.52 6.07
CA PHE A 130 -4.84 -11.09 6.08
C PHE A 130 -5.92 -10.68 7.10
N PRO A 131 -5.89 -9.45 7.63
CA PRO A 131 -6.94 -8.94 8.50
C PRO A 131 -8.30 -8.87 7.78
N GLU A 132 -9.38 -9.07 8.54
CA GLU A 132 -10.77 -8.99 8.08
C GLU A 132 -11.50 -7.77 8.71
N ASP A 133 -10.75 -6.75 9.12
CA ASP A 133 -11.31 -5.54 9.76
C ASP A 133 -12.27 -4.80 8.82
N GLU A 134 -13.39 -4.31 9.37
CA GLU A 134 -14.36 -3.52 8.60
C GLU A 134 -13.87 -2.07 8.42
N HIS A 135 -13.66 -1.66 7.17
CA HIS A 135 -13.40 -0.28 6.78
C HIS A 135 -13.80 -0.02 5.33
N ALA A 136 -13.93 1.25 4.94
CA ALA A 136 -14.42 1.64 3.61
C ALA A 136 -13.63 1.02 2.42
N CYS A 137 -12.35 0.70 2.63
CA CYS A 137 -11.45 0.14 1.63
C CYS A 137 -11.15 -1.36 1.79
N ALA A 138 -11.89 -2.10 2.63
CA ALA A 138 -11.54 -3.48 3.00
C ALA A 138 -11.40 -4.43 1.80
N GLU A 139 -12.30 -4.29 0.82
CA GLU A 139 -12.23 -5.08 -0.42
C GLU A 139 -10.98 -4.73 -1.25
N ILE A 140 -10.61 -3.44 -1.30
CA ILE A 140 -9.44 -2.98 -2.06
C ILE A 140 -8.15 -3.48 -1.41
N THR A 141 -8.01 -3.34 -0.09
CA THR A 141 -6.82 -3.83 0.62
C THR A 141 -6.69 -5.35 0.48
N SER A 142 -7.80 -6.09 0.58
CA SER A 142 -7.83 -7.54 0.32
C SER A 142 -7.34 -7.89 -1.10
N LYS A 143 -7.86 -7.22 -2.13
CA LYS A 143 -7.42 -7.42 -3.53
C LYS A 143 -5.94 -7.09 -3.74
N CYS A 144 -5.43 -6.04 -3.10
CA CYS A 144 -4.00 -5.71 -3.13
C CYS A 144 -3.15 -6.85 -2.57
N TRP A 145 -3.50 -7.37 -1.39
CA TRP A 145 -2.73 -8.42 -0.73
C TRP A 145 -2.81 -9.77 -1.46
N ARG A 146 -3.96 -10.07 -2.08
CA ARG A 146 -4.16 -11.26 -2.92
C ARG A 146 -3.61 -11.11 -4.35
N GLN A 147 -3.07 -9.93 -4.69
CA GLN A 147 -2.51 -9.59 -6.00
C GLN A 147 -3.52 -9.66 -7.17
N GLU A 148 -4.78 -9.39 -6.89
CA GLU A 148 -5.92 -9.54 -7.82
C GLU A 148 -6.07 -8.36 -8.80
N TYR A 149 -5.32 -7.27 -8.62
CA TYR A 149 -5.29 -6.15 -9.56
C TYR A 149 -4.33 -6.40 -10.71
N GLU A 150 -4.84 -6.51 -11.93
CA GLU A 150 -4.03 -6.64 -13.15
C GLU A 150 -3.23 -5.37 -13.47
N SER A 151 -3.78 -4.21 -13.10
CA SER A 151 -3.15 -2.91 -13.32
C SER A 151 -3.42 -1.96 -12.16
N VAL A 152 -2.50 -1.01 -11.97
CA VAL A 152 -2.67 0.07 -10.99
C VAL A 152 -3.87 0.95 -11.38
N GLU A 153 -4.16 1.05 -12.66
CA GLU A 153 -5.34 1.75 -13.18
C GLU A 153 -6.67 1.11 -12.73
N ASP A 154 -6.70 -0.21 -12.53
CA ASP A 154 -7.89 -0.90 -12.00
C ASP A 154 -8.07 -0.62 -10.49
N LEU A 155 -6.98 -0.65 -9.74
CA LEU A 155 -6.96 -0.26 -8.32
C LEU A 155 -7.43 1.20 -8.14
N VAL A 156 -6.92 2.09 -8.97
CA VAL A 156 -7.32 3.50 -9.01
C VAL A 156 -8.83 3.64 -9.30
N ARG A 157 -9.38 2.86 -10.24
CA ARG A 157 -10.82 2.90 -10.50
C ARG A 157 -11.65 2.45 -9.29
N ASP A 158 -11.22 1.39 -8.61
CA ASP A 158 -11.90 0.91 -7.40
C ASP A 158 -11.82 1.94 -6.26
N LEU A 159 -10.66 2.57 -6.03
CA LEU A 159 -10.50 3.63 -5.02
C LEU A 159 -11.39 4.84 -5.30
N ALA A 160 -11.47 5.27 -6.56
CA ALA A 160 -12.31 6.40 -6.97
C ALA A 160 -13.81 6.10 -6.82
N ALA A 161 -14.22 4.83 -6.92
CA ALA A 161 -15.61 4.45 -6.73
C ALA A 161 -16.08 4.64 -5.28
N ILE A 162 -15.18 4.51 -4.30
CA ILE A 162 -15.48 4.73 -2.87
C ILE A 162 -15.79 6.21 -2.60
N SER A 163 -15.08 7.15 -3.25
CA SER A 163 -15.31 8.58 -3.00
C SER A 163 -16.65 9.08 -3.55
N VAL A 164 -17.21 8.38 -4.54
CA VAL A 164 -18.52 8.72 -5.14
C VAL A 164 -19.70 8.16 -4.33
N THR A 165 -19.53 7.05 -3.62
CA THR A 165 -20.62 6.41 -2.85
C THR A 165 -20.97 7.12 -1.54
N ASP A 166 -20.11 8.01 -1.05
CA ASP A 166 -20.29 8.77 0.19
C ASP A 166 -20.75 10.24 -0.05
N SER A 167 -21.09 10.60 -1.30
CA SER A 167 -21.61 11.92 -1.72
C SER A 167 -23.13 11.95 -1.87
#